data_AF-A0A6A4EG46-F1
#
_entry.id   AF-A0A6A4EG46-F1
#
_cell.length_a   1.000
_cell.length_b   1.000
_cell.length_c   1.000
_cell.angle_alpha   90.00
_cell.angle_beta   90.00
_cell.angle_gamma   90.00
#
_symmetry.space_group_name_H-M   'P 1'
#
loop_
_entity.id
_entity.type
_entity.pdbx_description
1 polymer ?
#
loop_
_entity_poly.entity_id
_entity_poly.type
_entity_poly.pdbx_seq_one_letter_code
_entity_poly.pdbx_strand_id
1 'polypeptide(L)'
;MEEWVRDKVSLLGLDASVYVEYALGLLQDEDMDVSERVASVVAVFSGAADGLVAQDVLDRTLDEAAMTQDVSALLQAAQQQSQQQQELELAEKKLKDLQLRDKQRQEAEDAAALEKQKAAERLKNMTREQIVAREQLISEYGFTVMSEFDEEGNVVKIKDKEKSSSSEDAGPANSNRVRVQQAQNAMREKMKKEHEKKVKYEKELLAKDKARKDKAKKRTVKKEKQRGCG
;
A
#
# COMPACT_ATOMS: atom_id res chain seq x y z
N MET A 1 25.20 16.31 -13.56
CA MET A 1 26.09 15.46 -14.39
C MET A 1 26.27 16.05 -15.79
N GLU A 2 25.20 16.35 -16.53
CA GLU A 2 25.30 16.99 -17.85
C GLU A 2 26.13 18.28 -17.85
N GLU A 3 25.83 19.23 -16.95
CA GLU A 3 26.57 20.50 -16.87
C GLU A 3 28.07 20.29 -16.64
N TRP A 4 28.43 19.34 -15.77
CA TRP A 4 29.82 18.99 -15.50
C TRP A 4 30.52 18.43 -16.74
N VAL A 5 29.85 17.55 -17.51
CA VAL A 5 30.40 17.03 -18.77
C VAL A 5 30.54 18.14 -19.81
N ARG A 6 29.55 19.05 -19.89
CA ARG A 6 29.56 20.19 -20.82
C ARG A 6 30.71 21.15 -20.53
N ASP A 7 31.02 21.40 -19.26
CA ASP A 7 32.18 22.20 -18.87
C ASP A 7 33.49 21.55 -19.31
N LYS A 8 33.65 20.24 -19.09
CA LYS A 8 34.85 19.48 -19.53
C LYS A 8 35.01 19.53 -21.05
N VAL A 9 33.93 19.28 -21.79
CA VAL A 9 33.92 19.32 -23.27
C VAL A 9 34.27 20.73 -23.77
N SER A 10 33.74 21.78 -23.14
CA SER A 10 34.05 23.17 -23.49
C SER A 10 35.51 23.53 -23.23
N LEU A 11 36.10 23.05 -22.12
CA LEU A 11 37.52 23.30 -21.78
C LEU A 11 38.48 22.64 -22.78
N LEU A 12 38.07 21.53 -23.38
CA LEU A 12 38.84 20.79 -24.38
C LEU A 12 38.64 21.30 -25.81
N GLY A 13 37.77 22.30 -26.01
CA GLY A 13 37.43 22.81 -27.35
C GLY A 13 36.69 21.79 -28.23
N LEU A 14 36.03 20.81 -27.61
CA LEU A 14 35.29 19.75 -28.30
C LEU A 14 33.84 20.20 -28.58
N ASP A 15 33.22 19.60 -29.61
CA ASP A 15 31.83 19.89 -29.97
C ASP A 15 30.87 19.35 -28.89
N ALA A 16 30.19 20.26 -28.20
CA ALA A 16 29.23 19.94 -27.14
C ALA A 16 28.03 19.11 -27.63
N SER A 17 27.66 19.21 -28.90
CA SER A 17 26.52 18.45 -29.44
C SER A 17 26.82 16.95 -29.58
N VAL A 18 28.08 16.59 -29.81
CA VAL A 18 28.50 15.20 -30.03
C VAL A 18 29.04 14.58 -28.74
N TYR A 19 29.94 15.28 -28.06
CA TYR A 19 30.71 14.68 -26.98
C TYR A 19 29.99 14.67 -25.63
N VAL A 20 29.04 15.57 -25.40
CA VAL A 20 28.27 15.60 -24.14
C VAL A 20 27.34 14.40 -24.05
N GLU A 21 26.55 14.13 -25.08
CA GLU A 21 25.60 13.00 -25.09
C GLU A 21 26.35 11.66 -25.04
N TYR A 22 27.43 11.53 -25.80
CA TYR A 22 28.23 10.31 -25.82
C TYR A 22 28.89 10.03 -24.46
N ALA A 23 29.52 11.03 -23.84
CA ALA A 23 30.14 10.85 -22.53
C ALA A 23 29.10 10.60 -21.43
N LEU A 24 27.92 11.23 -21.51
CA LEU A 24 26.82 10.92 -20.61
C LEU A 24 26.38 9.46 -20.74
N GLY A 25 26.27 8.93 -21.95
CA GLY A 25 25.96 7.52 -22.19
C GLY A 25 26.95 6.58 -21.51
N LEU A 26 28.25 6.87 -21.62
CA LEU A 26 29.30 6.08 -20.94
C LEU A 26 29.24 6.21 -19.41
N LEU A 27 29.01 7.40 -18.88
CA LEU A 27 28.98 7.63 -17.42
C LEU A 27 27.73 7.03 -16.76
N GLN A 28 26.63 6.93 -17.51
CA GLN A 28 25.37 6.37 -17.03
C GLN A 28 25.27 4.85 -17.17
N ASP A 29 26.23 4.20 -17.85
CA ASP A 29 26.21 2.74 -18.05
C ASP A 29 26.37 2.00 -16.72
N GLU A 30 25.27 1.49 -16.16
CA GLU A 30 25.24 0.83 -14.86
C GLU A 30 26.03 -0.48 -14.79
N ASP A 31 26.38 -1.08 -15.93
CA ASP A 31 27.03 -2.39 -15.99
C ASP A 31 28.55 -2.33 -15.72
N MET A 32 29.15 -1.14 -15.81
CA MET A 32 30.58 -0.91 -15.60
C MET A 32 30.87 -0.21 -14.26
N ASP A 33 32.06 -0.38 -13.69
CA ASP A 33 32.45 0.39 -12.51
C ASP A 33 32.71 1.87 -12.87
N VAL A 34 32.46 2.79 -11.93
CA VAL A 34 32.62 4.25 -12.19
C VAL A 34 34.02 4.60 -12.67
N SER A 35 35.06 3.94 -12.13
CA SER A 35 36.45 4.13 -12.59
C SER A 35 36.62 3.75 -14.06
N GLU A 36 36.02 2.66 -14.51
CA GLU A 36 36.12 2.20 -15.90
C GLU A 36 35.34 3.10 -16.85
N ARG A 37 34.17 3.59 -16.43
CA ARG A 37 33.39 4.58 -17.18
C ARG A 37 34.18 5.88 -17.36
N VAL A 38 34.79 6.38 -16.28
CA VAL A 38 35.62 7.59 -16.32
C VAL A 38 36.86 7.38 -17.18
N ALA A 39 37.56 6.25 -17.04
CA ALA A 39 38.70 5.91 -17.90
C ALA A 39 38.31 5.88 -19.39
N SER A 40 37.13 5.34 -19.71
CA SER A 40 36.60 5.30 -21.07
C SER A 40 36.34 6.70 -21.62
N VAL A 41 35.74 7.59 -20.81
CA VAL A 41 35.52 8.99 -21.18
C VAL A 41 36.83 9.74 -21.34
N VAL A 42 37.79 9.55 -20.43
CA VAL A 42 39.13 10.14 -20.51
C VAL A 42 39.82 9.69 -21.79
N ALA A 43 39.78 8.40 -22.14
CA ALA A 43 40.39 7.89 -23.37
C ALA A 43 39.77 8.52 -24.63
N VAL A 44 38.44 8.66 -24.67
CA VAL A 44 37.71 9.28 -25.79
C VAL A 44 38.06 10.76 -25.91
N PHE A 45 38.04 11.50 -24.79
CA PHE A 45 38.31 12.93 -24.77
C PHE A 45 39.78 13.22 -25.09
N SER A 46 40.72 12.46 -24.54
CA SER A 46 42.14 12.58 -24.86
C SER A 46 42.42 12.36 -26.35
N GLY A 47 41.81 11.33 -26.95
CA GLY A 47 41.96 11.06 -28.38
C GLY A 47 41.31 12.12 -29.28
N ALA A 48 40.19 12.69 -28.86
CA ALA A 48 39.48 13.72 -29.61
C ALA A 48 40.14 15.10 -29.50
N ALA A 49 40.73 15.41 -28.36
CA ALA A 49 41.35 16.70 -28.06
C ALA A 49 42.86 16.75 -28.35
N ASP A 50 43.44 15.64 -28.82
CA ASP A 50 44.85 15.57 -29.22
C ASP A 50 45.16 16.61 -30.31
N GLY A 51 46.15 17.45 -30.03
CA GLY A 51 46.54 18.57 -30.91
C GLY A 51 45.58 19.75 -30.96
N LEU A 52 44.40 19.68 -30.32
CA LEU A 52 43.44 20.81 -30.23
C LEU A 52 43.76 21.76 -29.06
N VAL A 53 44.25 21.19 -27.97
CA VAL A 53 44.62 21.91 -26.74
C VAL A 53 46.02 21.52 -26.31
N ALA A 54 46.66 22.37 -25.51
CA ALA A 54 48.00 22.09 -24.98
C ALA A 54 47.97 20.91 -23.99
N GLN A 55 49.05 20.14 -23.93
CA GLN A 55 49.12 18.91 -23.12
C GLN A 55 48.87 19.16 -21.62
N ASP A 56 49.32 20.30 -21.10
CA ASP A 56 49.09 20.72 -19.73
C ASP A 56 47.60 20.96 -19.43
N VAL A 57 46.85 21.47 -20.42
CA VAL A 57 45.39 21.62 -20.33
C VAL A 57 44.70 20.26 -20.35
N LEU A 58 45.16 19.33 -21.19
CA LEU A 58 44.66 17.95 -21.23
C LEU A 58 44.86 17.25 -19.89
N ASP A 59 46.11 17.20 -19.41
CA ASP A 59 46.49 16.49 -18.18
C ASP A 59 45.74 17.06 -16.96
N ARG A 60 45.54 18.38 -16.92
CA ARG A 60 44.79 19.04 -15.84
C ARG A 60 43.28 18.82 -15.93
N THR A 61 42.73 18.77 -17.13
CA THR A 61 41.26 18.67 -17.33
C THR A 61 40.78 17.22 -17.21
N LEU A 62 41.61 16.28 -17.67
CA LEU A 62 41.36 14.85 -17.77
C LEU A 62 42.14 14.04 -16.71
N ASP A 63 42.22 14.56 -15.48
CA ASP A 63 42.72 13.80 -14.33
C ASP A 63 41.69 12.72 -13.94
N GLU A 64 42.01 11.46 -14.25
CA GLU A 64 41.15 10.30 -14.00
C GLU A 64 40.75 10.16 -12.53
N ALA A 65 41.68 10.42 -11.60
CA ALA A 65 41.42 10.29 -10.17
C ALA A 65 40.43 11.36 -9.69
N ALA A 66 40.66 12.62 -10.09
CA ALA A 66 39.77 13.73 -9.78
C ALA A 66 38.39 13.55 -10.43
N MET A 67 38.35 13.15 -11.70
CA MET A 67 37.09 12.90 -12.42
C MET A 67 36.30 11.74 -11.80
N THR A 68 36.97 10.68 -11.37
CA THR A 68 36.31 9.55 -10.67
C THR A 68 35.67 10.00 -9.37
N GLN A 69 36.36 10.86 -8.62
CA GLN A 69 35.81 11.43 -7.39
C GLN A 69 34.60 12.33 -7.67
N ASP A 70 34.70 13.23 -8.65
CA ASP A 70 33.61 14.13 -9.05
C ASP A 70 32.38 13.37 -9.51
N VAL A 71 32.54 12.40 -10.42
CA VAL A 71 31.45 11.58 -10.95
C VAL A 71 30.80 10.76 -9.83
N SER A 72 31.60 10.18 -8.93
CA SER A 72 31.08 9.45 -7.77
C SER A 72 30.23 10.34 -6.87
N ALA A 73 30.70 11.57 -6.59
CA ALA A 73 29.94 12.53 -5.79
C ALA A 73 28.63 12.96 -6.48
N LEU A 74 28.67 13.20 -7.79
CA LEU A 74 27.49 13.55 -8.58
C LEU A 74 26.45 12.42 -8.62
N LEU A 75 26.89 11.16 -8.77
CA LEU A 75 26.01 10.00 -8.74
C LEU A 75 25.39 9.80 -7.36
N GLN A 76 26.16 9.96 -6.29
CA GLN A 76 25.63 9.90 -4.93
C GLN A 76 24.61 11.00 -4.65
N ALA A 77 24.89 12.24 -5.09
CA ALA A 77 23.96 13.35 -4.95
C ALA A 77 22.65 13.11 -5.71
N ALA A 78 22.72 12.60 -6.93
CA ALA A 78 21.56 12.24 -7.74
C ALA A 78 20.74 11.12 -7.09
N GLN A 79 21.41 10.10 -6.54
CA GLN A 79 20.74 9.00 -5.84
C GLN A 79 20.04 9.50 -4.56
N GLN A 80 20.68 10.37 -3.79
CA GLN A 80 20.07 10.97 -2.59
C GLN A 80 18.86 11.84 -2.94
N GLN A 81 18.94 12.65 -3.99
CA GLN A 81 17.79 13.45 -4.45
C GLN A 81 16.62 12.57 -4.88
N SER A 82 16.89 11.49 -5.64
CA SER A 82 15.87 10.54 -6.06
C SER A 82 15.19 9.87 -4.85
N GLN A 83 15.97 9.46 -3.85
CA GLN A 83 15.42 8.89 -2.61
C GLN A 83 14.56 9.89 -1.83
N GLN A 84 15.01 11.13 -1.71
CA GLN A 84 14.23 12.19 -1.04
C GLN A 84 12.92 12.49 -1.77
N GLN A 85 12.94 12.55 -3.11
CA GLN A 85 11.73 12.75 -3.90
C GLN A 85 10.74 11.59 -3.71
N GLN A 86 11.22 10.34 -3.72
CA GLN A 86 10.37 9.19 -3.46
C GLN A 86 9.76 9.20 -2.05
N GLU A 87 10.54 9.61 -1.04
CA GLU A 87 10.05 9.74 0.33
C GLU A 87 8.97 10.82 0.46
N LEU A 88 9.18 11.98 -0.18
CA LEU A 88 8.20 13.06 -0.23
C LEU A 88 6.91 12.61 -0.93
N GLU A 89 7.00 11.93 -2.07
CA GLU A 89 5.82 11.40 -2.76
C GLU A 89 5.03 10.41 -1.91
N LEU A 90 5.73 9.54 -1.17
CA LEU A 90 5.08 8.59 -0.26
C LEU A 90 4.42 9.30 0.93
N ALA A 91 5.05 10.36 1.46
CA ALA A 91 4.48 11.17 2.52
C ALA A 91 3.22 11.92 2.03
N GLU A 92 3.26 12.49 0.83
CA GLU A 92 2.11 13.15 0.21
C GLU A 92 0.93 12.20 -0.02
N LYS A 93 1.20 10.99 -0.53
CA LYS A 93 0.16 9.97 -0.73
C LYS A 93 -0.50 9.59 0.59
N LYS A 94 0.28 9.35 1.65
CA LYS A 94 -0.25 9.06 3.00
C LYS A 94 -1.08 10.21 3.55
N LEU A 95 -0.64 11.45 3.35
CA LEU A 95 -1.36 12.64 3.82
C LEU A 95 -2.71 12.78 3.10
N LYS A 96 -2.75 12.58 1.78
CA LYS A 96 -3.99 12.59 0.99
C LYS A 96 -4.96 11.49 1.44
N ASP A 97 -4.45 10.28 1.69
CA ASP A 97 -5.28 9.16 2.16
C ASP A 97 -5.87 9.43 3.55
N LEU A 98 -5.10 10.02 4.46
CA LEU A 98 -5.59 10.43 5.78
C LEU A 98 -6.67 11.51 5.67
N GLN A 99 -6.44 12.54 4.85
CA GLN A 99 -7.45 13.59 4.61
C GLN A 99 -8.75 13.03 4.03
N LEU A 100 -8.67 12.09 3.09
CA LEU A 100 -9.85 11.44 2.53
C LEU A 100 -10.62 10.67 3.59
N ARG A 101 -9.92 9.93 4.45
CA ARG A 101 -10.52 9.15 5.54
C ARG A 101 -11.17 10.05 6.59
N ASP A 102 -10.52 11.15 6.95
CA ASP A 102 -11.07 12.12 7.90
C ASP A 102 -12.31 12.79 7.33
N LYS A 103 -12.31 13.14 6.04
CA LYS A 103 -13.49 13.69 5.36
C LYS A 103 -14.65 12.69 5.34
N GLN A 104 -14.40 11.43 4.99
CA GLN A 104 -15.43 10.38 5.03
C GLN A 104 -15.99 10.16 6.44
N ARG A 105 -15.13 10.24 7.46
CA ARG A 105 -15.56 10.13 8.86
C ARG A 105 -16.45 11.31 9.26
N GLN A 106 -16.07 12.53 8.91
CA GLN A 106 -16.88 13.73 9.17
C GLN A 106 -18.23 13.64 8.47
N GLU A 107 -18.26 13.27 7.19
CA GLU A 107 -19.50 13.10 6.43
C GLU A 107 -20.42 12.03 7.06
N ALA A 108 -19.85 10.94 7.57
CA ALA A 108 -20.61 9.90 8.27
C ALA A 108 -21.14 10.37 9.63
N GLU A 109 -20.34 11.11 10.41
CA GLU A 109 -20.76 11.70 11.69
C GLU A 109 -21.88 12.73 11.49
N ASP A 110 -21.76 13.59 10.46
CA ASP A 110 -22.78 14.59 10.11
C ASP A 110 -24.09 13.92 9.65
N ALA A 111 -24.00 12.88 8.81
CA ALA A 111 -25.18 12.12 8.39
C ALA A 111 -25.90 11.45 9.57
N ALA A 112 -25.13 10.86 10.51
CA ALA A 112 -25.68 10.24 11.71
C ALA A 112 -26.33 11.28 12.65
N ALA A 113 -25.74 12.46 12.79
CA ALA A 113 -26.31 13.55 13.57
C ALA A 113 -27.64 14.04 12.97
N LEU A 114 -27.70 14.21 11.65
CA LEU A 114 -28.92 14.58 10.93
C LEU A 114 -30.02 13.52 11.05
N GLU A 115 -29.68 12.24 10.96
CA GLU A 115 -30.65 11.16 11.14
C GLU A 115 -31.19 11.14 12.58
N LYS A 116 -30.32 11.30 13.57
CA LYS A 116 -30.70 11.37 14.99
C LYS A 116 -31.63 12.56 15.26
N GLN A 117 -31.35 13.72 14.66
CA GLN A 117 -32.22 14.88 14.78
C GLN A 117 -33.59 14.62 14.15
N LYS A 118 -33.64 14.09 12.92
CA LYS A 118 -34.91 13.74 12.25
C LYS A 118 -35.71 12.71 13.04
N ALA A 119 -35.05 11.72 13.64
CA ALA A 119 -35.70 10.73 14.50
C ALA A 119 -36.27 11.37 15.77
N ALA A 120 -35.53 12.28 16.40
CA ALA A 120 -35.99 13.02 17.57
C ALA A 120 -37.19 13.94 17.23
N GLU A 121 -37.16 14.63 16.09
CA GLU A 121 -38.27 15.45 15.61
C GLU A 121 -39.53 14.61 15.33
N ARG A 122 -39.39 13.44 14.69
CA ARG A 122 -40.51 12.50 14.51
C ARG A 122 -41.11 12.08 15.84
N LEU A 123 -40.29 11.78 16.85
CA LEU A 123 -40.76 11.40 18.18
C LEU A 123 -41.49 12.55 18.89
N LYS A 124 -41.01 13.80 18.75
CA LYS A 124 -41.67 14.98 19.32
C LYS A 124 -43.06 15.23 18.72
N ASN A 125 -43.26 14.90 17.45
CA ASN A 125 -44.52 15.12 16.74
C ASN A 125 -45.54 13.98 16.91
N MET A 126 -45.20 12.91 17.64
CA MET A 126 -46.10 11.78 17.91
C MET A 126 -46.96 12.05 19.16
N THR A 127 -48.23 11.64 19.12
CA THR A 127 -49.10 11.70 20.31
C THR A 127 -48.77 10.56 21.28
N ARG A 128 -49.17 10.71 22.56
CA ARG A 128 -48.87 9.74 23.62
C ARG A 128 -49.37 8.33 23.31
N GLU A 129 -50.54 8.20 22.69
CA GLU A 129 -51.11 6.90 22.25
C GLU A 129 -50.29 6.26 21.13
N GLN A 130 -49.80 7.06 20.18
CA GLN A 130 -48.96 6.58 19.08
C GLN A 130 -47.57 6.13 19.57
N ILE A 131 -47.02 6.78 20.59
CA ILE A 131 -45.76 6.38 21.23
C ILE A 131 -45.92 5.01 21.91
N VAL A 132 -47.00 4.82 22.67
CA VAL A 132 -47.29 3.56 23.36
C VAL A 132 -47.52 2.42 22.36
N ALA A 133 -48.30 2.65 21.29
CA ALA A 133 -48.50 1.65 20.25
C ALA A 133 -47.20 1.27 19.53
N ARG A 134 -46.30 2.25 19.32
CA ARG A 134 -44.96 2.00 18.77
C ARG A 134 -44.10 1.18 19.73
N GLU A 135 -44.11 1.49 21.02
CA GLU A 135 -43.37 0.72 22.04
C GLU A 135 -43.89 -0.70 22.18
N GLN A 136 -45.21 -0.90 22.11
CA GLN A 136 -45.82 -2.24 22.07
C GLN A 136 -45.35 -3.02 20.84
N LEU A 137 -45.38 -2.43 19.64
CA LEU A 137 -44.87 -3.08 18.44
C LEU A 137 -43.36 -3.38 18.50
N ILE A 138 -42.56 -2.51 19.11
CA ILE A 138 -41.13 -2.77 19.34
C ILE A 138 -40.94 -3.86 20.42
N SER A 139 -41.79 -3.95 21.42
CA SER A 139 -41.73 -5.02 22.41
C SER A 139 -42.17 -6.37 21.85
N GLU A 140 -43.17 -6.38 20.96
CA GLU A 140 -43.74 -7.61 20.37
C GLU A 140 -42.92 -8.13 19.19
N TYR A 141 -42.38 -7.22 18.37
CA TYR A 141 -41.69 -7.57 17.12
C TYR A 141 -40.31 -6.94 16.97
N GLY A 142 -39.95 -6.01 17.86
CA GLY A 142 -38.60 -5.45 17.87
C GLY A 142 -37.62 -6.54 18.28
N PHE A 143 -36.58 -6.67 17.46
CA PHE A 143 -35.55 -7.67 17.63
C PHE A 143 -34.71 -7.33 18.87
N THR A 144 -35.10 -7.88 20.04
CA THR A 144 -34.22 -7.92 21.20
C THR A 144 -33.07 -8.85 20.86
N VAL A 145 -31.87 -8.29 20.72
CA VAL A 145 -30.59 -8.99 20.57
C VAL A 145 -30.25 -9.70 21.88
N MET A 146 -31.09 -10.64 22.30
CA MET A 146 -30.89 -11.53 23.45
C MET A 146 -31.05 -12.98 22.96
N SER A 147 -30.49 -13.30 21.78
CA SER A 147 -30.20 -14.69 21.45
C SER A 147 -28.93 -15.08 22.19
N GLU A 148 -29.08 -15.80 23.30
CA GLU A 148 -27.98 -16.51 23.93
C GLU A 148 -27.48 -17.58 22.93
N PHE A 149 -26.18 -17.56 22.64
CA PHE A 149 -25.52 -18.54 21.77
C PHE A 149 -24.93 -19.65 22.63
N ASP A 150 -25.04 -20.90 22.18
CA ASP A 150 -24.37 -22.04 22.83
C ASP A 150 -22.85 -22.05 22.54
N GLU A 151 -22.12 -22.95 23.20
CA GLU A 151 -20.64 -23.07 23.09
C GLU A 151 -20.16 -23.48 21.69
N GLU A 152 -21.07 -23.97 20.82
CA GLU A 152 -20.82 -24.25 19.40
C GLU A 152 -21.25 -23.11 18.45
N GLY A 153 -21.76 -21.99 18.98
CA GLY A 153 -22.14 -20.80 18.21
C GLY A 153 -23.48 -20.91 17.48
N ASN A 154 -24.37 -21.82 17.89
CA ASN A 154 -25.73 -21.92 17.37
C ASN A 154 -26.69 -20.99 18.13
N VAL A 155 -27.67 -20.46 17.40
CA VAL A 155 -28.73 -19.61 17.97
C VAL A 155 -29.76 -20.49 18.67
N VAL A 156 -29.80 -20.45 20.01
CA VAL A 156 -30.86 -21.09 20.79
C VAL A 156 -32.10 -20.21 20.71
N LYS A 157 -33.13 -20.68 20.01
CA LYS A 157 -34.43 -19.99 19.99
C LYS A 157 -35.10 -20.15 21.35
N ILE A 158 -35.22 -19.06 22.10
CA ILE A 158 -36.13 -18.99 23.26
C ILE A 158 -37.55 -19.22 22.71
N LYS A 159 -38.12 -20.38 23.02
CA LYS A 159 -39.52 -20.71 22.70
C LYS A 159 -40.41 -19.97 23.71
N ASP A 160 -40.87 -18.77 23.36
CA ASP A 160 -42.04 -18.21 24.03
C ASP A 160 -43.31 -18.51 23.24
N LYS A 161 -44.05 -19.45 23.84
CA LYS A 161 -45.50 -19.68 23.90
C LYS A 161 -46.38 -19.35 22.68
N GLU A 162 -47.02 -20.41 22.23
CA GLU A 162 -48.18 -20.47 21.33
C GLU A 162 -49.21 -19.34 21.52
N LYS A 163 -49.61 -18.72 20.41
CA LYS A 163 -51.03 -18.45 20.17
C LYS A 163 -51.38 -18.55 18.69
N SER A 164 -52.48 -19.25 18.47
CA SER A 164 -53.05 -19.81 17.27
C SER A 164 -53.81 -18.82 16.38
N SER A 165 -54.12 -19.32 15.17
CA SER A 165 -55.33 -19.12 14.35
C SER A 165 -55.36 -18.04 13.27
N SER A 166 -55.26 -18.52 12.01
CA SER A 166 -56.16 -18.29 10.87
C SER A 166 -56.65 -16.87 10.55
N SER A 167 -56.36 -16.37 9.34
CA SER A 167 -57.24 -16.45 8.14
C SER A 167 -56.77 -15.44 7.08
N GLU A 168 -57.14 -15.73 5.84
CA GLU A 168 -56.76 -15.07 4.58
C GLU A 168 -57.02 -13.55 4.54
N ASP A 169 -56.06 -12.78 4.00
CA ASP A 169 -56.35 -11.61 3.14
C ASP A 169 -55.13 -11.31 2.24
N ALA A 170 -55.40 -11.16 0.94
CA ALA A 170 -54.42 -11.01 -0.11
C ALA A 170 -53.95 -9.53 -0.22
N GLY A 171 -53.06 -9.12 0.68
CA GLY A 171 -52.31 -7.87 0.57
C GLY A 171 -50.98 -8.04 -0.20
N PRO A 172 -50.36 -6.94 -0.69
CA PRO A 172 -49.09 -7.01 -1.42
C PRO A 172 -48.02 -7.70 -0.55
N ALA A 173 -47.43 -8.76 -1.09
CA ALA A 173 -46.54 -9.66 -0.38
C ALA A 173 -45.51 -8.90 0.47
N ASN A 174 -45.56 -9.12 1.79
CA ASN A 174 -44.71 -8.46 2.77
C ASN A 174 -43.22 -8.77 2.51
N SER A 175 -42.57 -7.89 1.76
CA SER A 175 -41.16 -7.98 1.37
C SER A 175 -40.17 -7.83 2.55
N ASN A 176 -40.65 -7.45 3.73
CA ASN A 176 -39.78 -7.30 4.90
C ASN A 176 -39.29 -8.66 5.42
N ARG A 177 -40.11 -9.72 5.35
CA ARG A 177 -39.67 -11.07 5.70
C ARG A 177 -38.50 -11.53 4.82
N VAL A 178 -38.58 -11.22 3.53
CA VAL A 178 -37.53 -11.55 2.56
C VAL A 178 -36.27 -10.70 2.80
N ARG A 179 -36.41 -9.40 3.07
CA ARG A 179 -35.27 -8.52 3.40
C ARG A 179 -34.55 -8.94 4.68
N VAL A 180 -35.28 -9.31 5.72
CA VAL A 180 -34.69 -9.79 6.98
C VAL A 180 -33.95 -11.12 6.75
N GLN A 181 -34.52 -12.02 5.97
CA GLN A 181 -33.87 -13.28 5.61
C GLN A 181 -32.62 -13.06 4.73
N GLN A 182 -32.66 -12.10 3.80
CA GLN A 182 -31.51 -11.70 2.99
C GLN A 182 -30.40 -11.08 3.83
N ALA A 183 -30.73 -10.21 4.79
CA ALA A 183 -29.76 -9.62 5.72
C ALA A 183 -29.10 -10.69 6.61
N GLN A 184 -29.88 -11.65 7.10
CA GLN A 184 -29.36 -12.78 7.89
C GLN A 184 -28.41 -13.66 7.08
N ASN A 185 -28.77 -13.96 5.82
CA ASN A 185 -27.91 -14.74 4.93
C ASN A 185 -26.65 -13.97 4.55
N ALA A 186 -26.75 -12.66 4.28
CA ALA A 186 -25.60 -11.81 3.97
C ALA A 186 -24.61 -11.71 5.15
N MET A 187 -25.09 -11.63 6.39
CA MET A 187 -24.23 -11.63 7.58
C MET A 187 -23.54 -12.98 7.75
N ARG A 188 -24.27 -14.10 7.59
CA ARG A 188 -23.70 -15.45 7.65
C ARG A 188 -22.62 -15.66 6.58
N GLU A 189 -22.84 -15.18 5.36
CA GLU A 189 -21.85 -15.27 4.29
C GLU A 189 -20.61 -14.40 4.56
N LYS A 190 -20.77 -13.20 5.12
CA LYS A 190 -19.63 -12.36 5.50
C LYS A 190 -18.76 -13.05 6.56
N MET A 191 -19.38 -13.58 7.61
CA MET A 191 -18.67 -14.32 8.66
C MET A 191 -17.96 -15.56 8.12
N LYS A 192 -18.60 -16.32 7.22
CA LYS A 192 -17.98 -17.48 6.58
C LYS A 192 -16.77 -17.07 5.71
N LYS A 193 -16.90 -16.00 4.93
CA LYS A 193 -15.81 -15.46 4.10
C LYS A 193 -14.65 -14.93 4.94
N GLU A 194 -14.93 -14.26 6.06
CA GLU A 194 -13.91 -13.78 6.99
C GLU A 194 -13.16 -14.93 7.68
N HIS A 195 -13.90 -15.95 8.11
CA HIS A 195 -13.31 -17.16 8.67
C HIS A 195 -12.42 -17.89 7.65
N GLU A 196 -12.91 -18.09 6.41
CA GLU A 196 -12.12 -18.70 5.33
C GLU A 196 -10.85 -17.90 4.99
N LYS A 197 -10.93 -16.56 5.01
CA LYS A 197 -9.75 -15.69 4.83
C LYS A 197 -8.75 -15.86 5.96
N LYS A 198 -9.21 -15.89 7.22
CA LYS A 198 -8.35 -16.09 8.40
C LYS A 198 -7.64 -17.44 8.35
N VAL A 199 -8.37 -18.52 8.06
CA VAL A 199 -7.81 -19.86 7.92
C VAL A 199 -6.78 -19.93 6.79
N LYS A 200 -7.04 -19.31 5.64
CA LYS A 200 -6.06 -19.26 4.53
C LYS A 200 -4.79 -18.50 4.93
N TYR A 201 -4.94 -17.36 5.60
CA TYR A 201 -3.82 -16.56 6.08
C TYR A 201 -2.95 -17.32 7.09
N GLU A 202 -3.57 -17.98 8.08
CA GLU A 202 -2.87 -18.81 9.07
C GLU A 202 -2.15 -20.00 8.41
N LYS A 203 -2.79 -20.66 7.43
CA LYS A 203 -2.18 -21.75 6.66
C LYS A 203 -0.96 -21.27 5.86
N GLU A 204 -1.03 -20.09 5.25
CA GLU A 204 0.09 -19.50 4.51
C GLU A 204 1.24 -19.10 5.45
N LEU A 205 0.93 -18.55 6.62
CA LEU A 205 1.94 -18.19 7.64
C LEU A 205 2.69 -19.43 8.13
N LEU A 206 1.97 -20.52 8.43
CA LEU A 206 2.57 -21.79 8.84
C LEU A 206 3.42 -22.42 7.74
N ALA A 207 3.01 -22.31 6.47
CA ALA A 207 3.81 -22.79 5.34
C ALA A 207 5.10 -21.99 5.17
N LYS A 208 5.05 -20.66 5.32
CA LYS A 208 6.23 -19.78 5.28
C LYS A 208 7.22 -20.09 6.42
N ASP A 209 6.71 -20.35 7.63
CA ASP A 209 7.56 -20.71 8.77
C ASP A 209 8.25 -22.08 8.58
N LYS A 210 7.51 -23.09 8.08
CA LYS A 210 8.10 -24.39 7.72
C LYS A 210 9.19 -24.26 6.65
N ALA A 211 8.94 -23.49 5.60
CA ALA A 211 9.93 -23.25 4.54
C ALA A 211 11.19 -22.52 5.05
N ARG A 212 11.06 -21.58 6.00
CA ARG A 212 12.19 -20.91 6.66
C ARG A 212 13.00 -21.90 7.50
N LYS A 213 12.33 -22.74 8.31
CA LYS A 213 12.97 -23.77 9.14
C LYS A 213 13.72 -24.80 8.29
N ASP A 214 13.14 -25.24 7.16
CA ASP A 214 13.80 -26.21 6.27
C ASP A 214 15.01 -25.59 5.53
N LYS A 215 14.93 -24.33 5.10
CA LYS A 215 16.09 -23.61 4.54
C LYS A 215 17.20 -23.43 5.58
N ALA A 216 16.85 -23.12 6.83
CA ALA A 216 17.82 -23.00 7.91
C ALA A 216 18.53 -24.34 8.18
N LYS A 217 17.76 -25.45 8.29
CA LYS A 217 18.32 -26.80 8.44
C LYS A 217 19.24 -27.19 7.27
N LYS A 218 18.88 -26.89 6.03
CA LYS A 218 19.75 -27.15 4.87
C LYS A 218 21.04 -26.33 4.92
N ARG A 219 20.98 -25.07 5.36
CA ARG A 219 22.18 -24.21 5.52
C ARG A 219 23.09 -24.70 6.64
N THR A 220 22.54 -25.15 7.77
CA THR A 220 23.34 -25.69 8.88
C THR A 220 24.03 -27.00 8.50
N VAL A 221 23.32 -27.93 7.85
CA VAL A 221 23.91 -29.20 7.36
C VAL A 221 25.04 -28.94 6.35
N LYS A 222 24.87 -27.99 5.43
CA LYS A 222 25.93 -27.62 4.48
C LYS A 222 27.17 -27.07 5.19
N LYS A 223 26.97 -26.23 6.21
CA LYS A 223 28.06 -25.59 6.99
C LYS A 223 28.81 -26.61 7.87
N GLU A 224 28.11 -27.61 8.39
CA GLU A 224 28.69 -28.68 9.21
C GLU A 224 29.48 -29.67 8.35
N LYS A 225 28.95 -30.07 7.18
CA LYS A 225 29.68 -30.90 6.19
C LYS A 225 30.97 -30.24 5.71
N GLN A 226 31.00 -28.90 5.63
CA GLN A 226 32.19 -28.14 5.22
C GLN A 226 33.22 -27.99 6.35
N ARG A 227 32.82 -28.14 7.62
CA ARG A 227 33.72 -28.10 8.79
C ARG A 227 34.27 -29.47 9.19
N GLY A 228 33.57 -30.55 8.86
CA GLY A 228 34.01 -31.94 9.15
C GLY A 228 34.88 -32.58 8.07
N CYS A 229 35.19 -31.87 6.98
CA CYS A 229 36.10 -32.32 5.91
C CYS A 229 37.35 -31.44 5.82
N GLY A 230 37.87 -30.99 6.96
CA GLY A 230 39.18 -30.36 7.10
C GLY A 230 40.09 -31.23 7.95
#